data_AF-A0AAV2BRA3-F1
#
_entry.id   AF-A0AAV2BRA3-F1
#
_cell.length_a   1.000
_cell.length_b   1.000
_cell.length_c   1.000
_cell.angle_alpha   90.00
_cell.angle_beta   90.00
_cell.angle_gamma   90.00
#
_symmetry.space_group_name_H-M   'P 1'
#
loop_
_entity.id
_entity.type
_entity.pdbx_description
1 polymer ?
#
loop_
_entity_poly.entity_id
_entity_poly.type
_entity_poly.pdbx_seq_one_letter_code
_entity_poly.pdbx_strand_id
1 'polypeptide(L)' 'MLVLFETSGGFAIFKLLKEKKLKKPDNLYEEFESPEKAAKLLKLIHFEKFVDMEDALATASAVIKNKR' A
#
# COMPACT_ATOMS: atom_id res chain seq x y z
N MET A 1 -10.00 1.04 -7.87
CA MET A 1 -8.62 1.57 -7.77
C MET A 1 -7.69 0.60 -7.02
N LEU A 2 -6.40 0.49 -7.41
CA LEU A 2 -5.36 -0.25 -6.67
C LEU A 2 -4.42 0.73 -5.95
N VAL A 3 -3.97 0.37 -4.76
CA VAL A 3 -3.03 1.13 -3.94
C VAL A 3 -1.80 0.27 -3.70
N LEU A 4 -0.64 0.71 -4.15
CA LEU A 4 0.65 0.10 -3.83
C LEU A 4 1.16 0.68 -2.52
N PHE A 5 1.58 -0.18 -1.61
CA PHE A 5 2.16 0.17 -0.32
C PHE A 5 3.55 -0.45 -0.22
N GLU A 6 4.56 0.39 -0.08
CA GLU A 6 5.94 -0.03 0.09
C GLU A 6 6.24 -0.14 1.58
N THR A 7 6.77 -1.29 1.99
CA THR A 7 7.22 -1.52 3.37
C THR A 7 8.67 -2.00 3.31
N SER A 8 9.41 -1.85 4.40
CA SER A 8 10.80 -2.31 4.49
C SER A 8 10.97 -3.82 4.25
N GLY A 9 9.89 -4.60 4.33
CA GLY A 9 9.88 -6.04 4.09
C GLY A 9 9.24 -6.47 2.76
N GLY A 10 8.76 -5.54 1.93
CA GLY A 10 8.13 -5.88 0.65
C GLY A 10 7.05 -4.90 0.20
N PHE A 11 6.41 -5.24 -0.92
CA PHE A 11 5.27 -4.51 -1.47
C PHE A 11 3.95 -5.17 -1.12
N ALA A 12 2.97 -4.34 -0.75
CA ALA A 12 1.59 -4.75 -0.58
C ALA A 12 0.72 -4.03 -1.61
N ILE A 13 -0.09 -4.79 -2.35
CA ILE A 13 -1.11 -4.23 -3.25
C ILE A 13 -2.47 -4.37 -2.58
N PHE A 14 -3.12 -3.25 -2.33
CA PHE A 14 -4.46 -3.18 -1.78
C PHE A 14 -5.47 -2.77 -2.85
N LYS A 15 -6.61 -3.48 -2.89
CA LYS A 15 -7.81 -3.04 -3.61
C LYS A 15 -8.57 -2.07 -2.74
N LEU A 16 -8.88 -0.90 -3.26
CA LEU A 16 -9.86 -0.04 -2.61
C LEU A 16 -11.27 -0.51 -2.95
N LEU A 17 -12.06 -0.82 -1.92
CA LEU A 17 -13.45 -1.25 -2.04
C LEU A 17 -14.43 -0.06 -2.02
N LYS A 18 -14.06 1.03 -1.34
CA LYS A 18 -14.91 2.23 -1.17
C LYS A 18 -14.29 3.48 -1.80
N GLU A 19 -14.44 3.61 -3.12
CA GLU A 19 -13.98 4.77 -3.89
C GLU A 19 -14.67 6.09 -3.50
N LYS A 20 -15.91 6.02 -2.97
CA LYS A 20 -16.65 7.23 -2.52
C LYS A 20 -15.99 7.94 -1.32
N LYS A 21 -15.22 7.25 -0.47
CA LYS A 21 -14.60 7.85 0.72
C LYS A 21 -13.31 8.63 0.42
N LEU A 22 -12.68 8.42 -0.74
CA LEU A 22 -11.52 9.21 -1.17
C LEU A 22 -11.85 10.66 -1.54
N LYS A 23 -13.14 10.99 -1.75
CA LYS A 23 -13.55 12.36 -2.09
C LYS A 23 -13.49 13.33 -0.90
N LYS A 24 -13.34 12.82 0.33
CA LYS A 24 -13.16 13.61 1.55
C LYS A 24 -11.84 13.20 2.21
N PRO A 25 -10.70 13.75 1.75
CA PRO A 25 -9.38 13.39 2.26
C PRO A 25 -9.25 13.68 3.77
N ASP A 26 -9.96 14.69 4.29
CA ASP A 26 -9.88 15.12 5.69
C ASP A 26 -10.31 14.05 6.70
N ASN A 27 -11.26 13.18 6.35
CA ASN A 27 -11.78 12.14 7.26
C ASN A 27 -11.21 10.75 6.93
N LEU A 28 -10.29 10.65 5.96
CA LEU A 28 -9.76 9.37 5.53
C LEU A 28 -9.00 8.69 6.68
N TYR A 29 -8.28 9.46 7.49
CA TYR A 29 -7.50 8.94 8.62
C TYR A 29 -8.36 8.23 9.68
N GLU A 30 -9.61 8.63 9.89
CA GLU A 30 -10.54 8.01 10.85
C GLU A 30 -10.89 6.56 10.47
N GLU A 31 -10.81 6.23 9.19
CA GLU A 31 -11.01 4.87 8.70
C GLU A 31 -9.78 3.98 8.92
N PHE A 32 -8.62 4.58 9.19
CA PHE A 32 -7.37 3.90 9.52
C PHE A 32 -7.10 3.82 11.03
N GLU A 33 -7.91 4.45 11.89
CA GLU A 33 -7.79 4.34 13.35
C GLU A 33 -7.98 2.92 13.89
N SER A 34 -8.86 2.14 13.26
CA SER A 34 -9.11 0.75 13.64
C SER A 34 -8.85 -0.20 12.47
N PRO A 35 -8.20 -1.35 12.71
CA PRO A 35 -7.92 -2.35 11.68
C PRO A 35 -9.20 -2.88 11.01
N GLU A 36 -10.32 -2.92 11.73
CA GLU A 36 -11.60 -3.38 11.20
C GLU A 36 -12.21 -2.39 10.19
N LYS A 37 -12.04 -1.09 10.43
CA LYS A 37 -12.48 -0.03 9.50
C LYS A 37 -11.60 -0.02 8.26
N ALA A 38 -10.28 -0.14 8.44
CA ALA A 38 -9.31 -0.17 7.35
C ALA A 38 -9.55 -1.37 6.43
N ALA A 39 -9.82 -2.56 6.98
CA ALA A 39 -10.13 -3.76 6.20
C ALA A 39 -11.44 -3.66 5.39
N LYS A 40 -12.39 -2.81 5.82
CA LYS A 40 -13.61 -2.50 5.05
C LYS A 40 -13.34 -1.50 3.91
N LEU A 41 -12.27 -0.72 4.01
CA LEU A 41 -11.86 0.26 3.01
C LEU A 41 -10.94 -0.36 1.95
N LEU A 42 -9.93 -1.11 2.42
CA LEU A 42 -8.85 -1.71 1.65
C LEU A 42 -8.85 -3.22 1.85
N LYS A 43 -8.74 -3.96 0.75
CA LYS A 43 -8.56 -5.42 0.77
C LYS A 43 -7.20 -5.74 0.18
N LEU A 44 -6.35 -6.43 0.94
CA LEU A 44 -5.08 -6.94 0.44
C LEU A 44 -5.35 -7.92 -0.71
N ILE A 45 -4.77 -7.65 -1.89
CA ILE A 45 -4.81 -8.57 -3.04
C ILE A 45 -3.53 -9.39 -3.07
N HIS A 46 -2.39 -8.73 -2.94
CA HIS A 46 -1.10 -9.35 -3.11
C HIS A 46 -0.11 -8.76 -2.13
N PHE A 47 0.76 -9.62 -1.59
CA PHE A 47 1.86 -9.22 -0.75
C PHE A 47 3.11 -9.91 -1.26
N GLU A 48 4.02 -9.12 -1.78
CA GLU A 48 5.30 -9.55 -2.31
C GLU A 48 6.38 -9.18 -1.31
N LYS A 49 6.85 -10.18 -0.55
CA LYS A 49 7.95 -10.00 0.40
C LYS A 49 9.27 -9.88 -0.35
N PHE A 50 10.15 -9.02 0.12
CA PHE A 50 11.54 -9.07 -0.33
C PHE A 50 12.16 -10.38 0.14
N VAL A 51 12.72 -11.12 -0.80
CA VAL A 51 13.37 -12.41 -0.52
C VAL A 51 14.72 -12.16 0.15
N ASP A 52 15.44 -11.12 -0.30
CA ASP A 52 16.78 -10.79 0.19
C ASP A 52 17.01 -9.27 0.32
N MET A 53 18.00 -8.88 1.13
CA MET A 53 18.40 -7.48 1.32
C MET A 53 18.90 -6.82 0.03
N GLU A 54 19.47 -7.59 -0.89
CA GLU A 54 19.90 -7.07 -2.21
C GLU A 54 18.70 -6.67 -3.06
N ASP A 55 17.63 -7.46 -3.07
CA ASP A 55 16.38 -7.11 -3.74
C ASP A 55 15.76 -5.87 -3.10
N ALA A 56 15.71 -5.80 -1.77
CA ALA A 56 15.19 -4.62 -1.07
C ALA A 56 15.97 -3.34 -1.45
N LEU A 57 17.31 -3.41 -1.54
CA LEU A 57 18.15 -2.27 -1.91
C LEU A 57 18.03 -1.91 -3.40
N ALA A 58 17.97 -2.90 -4.28
CA ALA A 58 17.80 -2.71 -5.72
C ALA A 58 16.45 -2.09 -6.04
N THR A 59 15.40 -2.58 -5.38
CA THR A 59 14.05 -2.03 -5.46
C THR A 59 13.99 -0.61 -4.92
N ALA A 60 14.47 -0.34 -3.71
CA ALA A 60 14.48 1.02 -3.15
C ALA A 60 15.25 1.99 -4.06
N SER A 61 16.36 1.55 -4.63
CA SER A 61 17.12 2.31 -5.62
C SER A 61 16.36 2.53 -6.92
N ALA A 62 15.60 1.54 -7.40
CA ALA A 62 14.79 1.64 -8.62
C ALA A 62 13.60 2.59 -8.44
N VAL A 63 12.94 2.54 -7.28
CA VAL A 63 11.86 3.44 -6.87
C VAL A 63 12.37 4.89 -6.83
N ILE A 64 13.51 5.13 -6.15
CA ILE A 64 14.12 6.48 -6.08
C ILE A 64 14.56 6.96 -7.47
N LYS A 65 15.12 6.07 -8.29
CA LYS A 65 15.56 6.43 -9.66
C LYS A 65 14.41 6.57 -10.66
N ASN A 66 13.15 6.36 -10.25
CA ASN A 66 11.97 6.38 -11.10
C ASN A 66 12.20 5.61 -12.42
N LYS A 67 12.87 4.46 -12.32
CA LYS A 67 13.19 3.64 -13.49
C LYS A 67 11.88 2.95 -13.89
N ARG A 68 11.27 3.46 -14.97
CA ARG A 68 10.11 2.87 -15.64
C ARG A 68 10.40 1.46 -16.13
#